data_AF-A0A7J9QSN7-F1
#
_entry.id   AF-A0A7J9QSN7-F1
#
_cell.length_a   1.000
_cell.length_b   1.000
_cell.length_c   1.000
_cell.angle_alpha   90.00
_cell.angle_beta   90.00
_cell.angle_gamma   90.00
#
_symmetry.space_group_name_H-M   'P 1'
#
loop_
_entity.id
_entity.type
_entity.pdbx_description
1 polymer ?
#
loop_
_entity_poly.entity_id
_entity_poly.type
_entity_poly.pdbx_seq_one_letter_code
_entity_poly.pdbx_strand_id
1 'polypeptide(L)' 'RLGYGHGFYDKFLSEHPTQTISLIYEKQIIKKIPRSDHDVIMNWILTEDRFSKIG' A
#
# COMPACT_ATOMS: atom_id res chain seq x y z
N ARG A 1 4.39 -1.49 0.33
CA ARG A 1 3.56 -2.56 -0.28
C ARG A 1 4.46 -3.42 -1.15
N LEU A 2 4.18 -4.71 -1.37
CA LEU A 2 4.91 -5.50 -2.36
C LEU A 2 4.06 -5.64 -3.61
N GLY A 3 4.34 -4.82 -4.63
CA GLY A 3 3.67 -4.89 -5.93
C GLY A 3 4.33 -5.92 -6.87
N TYR A 4 3.88 -5.96 -8.12
CA TYR A 4 4.43 -6.82 -9.18
C TYR A 4 5.80 -6.36 -9.73
N GLY A 5 6.48 -5.42 -9.06
CA GLY A 5 7.70 -4.76 -9.55
C GLY A 5 7.41 -3.54 -10.44
N HIS A 6 8.47 -2.98 -11.03
CA HIS A 6 8.47 -1.83 -11.96
C HIS A 6 8.04 -0.47 -11.41
N GLY A 7 7.58 -0.36 -10.16
CA GLY A 7 7.32 0.94 -9.51
C GLY A 7 6.22 1.79 -10.15
N PHE A 8 5.39 1.21 -11.03
CA PHE A 8 4.35 1.92 -11.79
C PHE A 8 3.42 2.73 -10.87
N TYR A 9 2.92 2.08 -9.82
CA TYR A 9 2.04 2.72 -8.86
C TYR A 9 2.78 3.73 -7.96
N ASP A 10 4.07 3.52 -7.66
CA ASP A 10 4.85 4.49 -6.87
C ASP A 10 5.03 5.79 -7.66
N LYS A 11 5.37 5.67 -8.94
CA LYS A 11 5.45 6.82 -9.86
C LYS A 11 4.10 7.54 -9.95
N PHE A 12 3.04 6.80 -10.27
CA PHE A 12 1.70 7.39 -10.42
C PHE A 12 1.23 8.12 -9.15
N LEU A 13 1.34 7.48 -7.98
CA LEU A 13 0.90 8.04 -6.72
C LEU A 13 1.79 9.20 -6.22
N SER A 14 3.07 9.21 -6.59
CA SER A 14 3.96 10.34 -6.29
C SER A 14 3.57 11.61 -7.03
N GLU A 15 3.05 11.49 -8.26
CA GLU A 15 2.60 12.61 -9.09
C GLU A 15 1.14 13.01 -8.79
N HIS A 16 0.35 12.10 -8.21
CA HIS A 16 -1.10 12.29 -7.97
C HIS A 16 -1.45 12.05 -6.50
N PRO A 17 -1.22 13.02 -5.61
CA PRO A 17 -1.54 12.90 -4.20
C PRO A 17 -3.06 12.78 -4.03
N THR A 18 -3.51 11.58 -3.73
CA THR A 18 -4.92 11.21 -3.62
C THR A 18 -5.11 10.28 -2.43
N GLN A 19 -6.36 10.15 -1.96
CA GLN A 19 -6.67 9.17 -0.92
C GLN A 19 -6.59 7.76 -1.50
N THR A 20 -5.78 6.92 -0.90
CA THR A 20 -5.48 5.56 -1.38
C THR A 20 -5.97 4.50 -0.41
N ILE A 21 -6.56 3.43 -0.95
CA ILE A 21 -7.05 2.29 -0.18
C ILE A 21 -6.52 1.01 -0.83
N SER A 22 -5.86 0.16 -0.05
CA SER A 22 -5.47 -1.19 -0.47
C SER A 22 -6.53 -2.20 -0.11
N LEU A 23 -6.94 -3.02 -1.08
CA LEU A 23 -7.76 -4.20 -0.87
C LEU A 23 -6.84 -5.42 -0.86
N ILE A 24 -6.73 -6.11 0.28
CA ILE A 24 -5.86 -7.28 0.45
C ILE A 24 -6.53 -8.30 1.38
N TYR A 25 -6.12 -9.56 1.29
CA TYR A 25 -6.54 -10.53 2.30
C TYR A 25 -5.81 -10.31 3.62
N GLU A 26 -6.49 -10.59 4.73
CA GLU A 26 -5.94 -10.47 6.08
C GLU A 26 -4.64 -11.28 6.23
N LYS A 27 -4.61 -12.50 5.68
CA LYS A 27 -3.42 -13.37 5.66
C LYS A 27 -2.20 -12.79 4.94
N GLN A 28 -2.37 -11.75 4.11
CA GLN A 28 -1.28 -11.08 3.39
C GLN A 28 -0.65 -9.94 4.21
N ILE A 29 -1.24 -9.59 5.35
CA ILE A 29 -0.68 -8.60 6.27
C ILE A 29 0.47 -9.24 7.04
N ILE A 30 1.67 -8.69 6.84
CA ILE A 30 2.90 -9.14 7.50
C ILE A 30 3.58 -7.99 8.25
N LYS A 31 4.29 -8.32 9.33
CA LYS A 31 4.85 -7.33 10.27
C LYS A 31 5.93 -6.43 9.64
N LYS A 32 6.71 -6.95 8.70
CA LYS A 32 7.79 -6.21 8.03
C LYS A 32 7.89 -6.64 6.58
N ILE A 33 8.05 -5.65 5.71
CA ILE A 33 8.46 -5.82 4.31
C ILE A 33 9.68 -4.94 4.07
N PRO A 34 10.58 -5.31 3.14
CA PRO A 34 11.58 -4.39 2.65
C PRO A 34 10.88 -3.16 2.08
N ARG A 35 11.43 -1.99 2.38
CA ARG A 35 10.91 -0.70 1.94
C ARG A 35 12.01 0.07 1.26
N SER A 36 11.67 0.75 0.17
CA SER A 36 12.51 1.73 -0.51
C SER A 36 12.08 3.15 -0.14
N ASP A 37 13.00 4.12 -0.22
CA ASP A 37 12.71 5.54 -0.02
C ASP A 37 11.70 6.09 -1.03
N HIS A 38 11.58 5.42 -2.19
CA HIS A 38 10.63 5.76 -3.24
C HIS A 38 9.23 5.15 -3.05
N ASP A 39 9.02 4.33 -2.03
CA ASP A 39 7.73 3.67 -1.81
C ASP A 39 6.69 4.63 -1.24
N VAL A 40 5.56 4.75 -1.93
CA VAL A 40 4.41 5.54 -1.47
C VAL A 40 3.55 4.73 -0.48
N ILE A 41 3.27 5.33 0.69
CA ILE A 41 2.42 4.74 1.74
C ILE A 41 0.95 4.86 1.35
N MET A 42 0.20 3.78 1.56
CA MET A 42 -1.25 3.77 1.37
C MET A 42 -1.94 4.39 2.59
N ASN A 43 -3.03 5.14 2.40
CA ASN A 43 -3.73 5.76 3.54
C ASN A 43 -4.54 4.73 4.32
N TRP A 44 -5.15 3.77 3.64
CA TRP A 44 -6.03 2.77 4.24
C TRP A 44 -5.74 1.37 3.73
N ILE A 45 -6.06 0.39 4.57
CA ILE A 45 -6.12 -1.03 4.24
C ILE A 45 -7.51 -1.54 4.57
N LEU A 46 -8.12 -2.23 3.63
CA LEU A 46 -9.37 -2.98 3.81
C LEU A 46 -9.09 -4.46 3.54
N THR A 47 -9.48 -5.28 4.51
CA THR A 47 -9.47 -6.74 4.43
C THR A 47 -10.88 -7.28 4.62
N GLU A 48 -11.04 -8.59 4.48
CA GLU A 48 -12.26 -9.31 4.81
C GLU A 48 -12.62 -9.22 6.31
N ASP A 49 -11.63 -8.94 7.17
CA ASP A 49 -11.80 -8.93 8.63
C ASP A 49 -11.87 -7.51 9.21
N ARG A 50 -11.23 -6.51 8.60
CA ARG A 50 -11.19 -5.14 9.14
C ARG A 50 -10.89 -4.04 8.13
N PHE A 51 -11.24 -2.82 8.52
CA PHE A 51 -10.83 -1.58 7.85
C PHE A 51 -9.89 -0.78 8.77
N SER A 52 -8.72 -0.37 8.27
CA SER A 52 -7.67 0.26 9.08
C SER A 52 -6.99 1.42 8.37
N LYS A 53 -6.77 2.53 9.09
CA LYS A 53 -5.97 3.66 8.63
C LYS A 53 -4.49 3.40 8.92
N ILE A 54 -3.62 3.67 7.94
CA ILE A 54 -2.16 3.46 8.03
C ILE A 54 -1.39 4.78 7.98
N GLY A 55 -1.85 5.71 7.13
CA GLY A 55 -1.24 7.03 6.92
C GLY A 55 -2.05 8.15 7.56
#